data_AF-X1H090-F1
#
_entry.id   AF-X1H090-F1
#
_cell.length_a   1.000
_cell.length_b   1.000
_cell.length_c   1.000
_cell.angle_alpha   90.00
_cell.angle_beta   90.00
_cell.angle_gamma   90.00
#
_symmetry.space_group_name_H-M   'P 1'
#
loop_
_entity.id
_entity.type
_entity.pdbx_description
1 polymer ?
#
loop_
_entity_poly.entity_id
_entity_poly.type
_entity_poly.pdbx_seq_one_letter_code
_entity_poly.pdbx_strand_id
1 'polypeptide(L)'
;LTLLGICLFVVVFTIGITLIGKKFDRYFLPAYAPFDIIAALGWVALVNWIRKRKLTRLAKIGALVFLVIIIGSQILPAIQTFPYYFPYYNPLMGGTKKAPGVMLIGWGEGLDQAARYLNEKENAENLHVTSWYSLGVFSYFFKGHSRNLHPGTTINTNEWKSFNSSDYAVIYVYQWQRKFPKPVVDYITNHTPEHTIWINGMEYARIFKIQNVPQ
;
A
#
# COMPACT_ATOMS: atom_id res chain seq x y z
N LEU A 1 5.10 -12.25 31.66
CA LEU A 1 5.35 -10.88 31.17
C LEU A 1 4.66 -9.89 32.10
N THR A 2 5.34 -8.88 32.62
CA THR A 2 4.70 -7.78 33.35
C THR A 2 4.15 -6.75 32.36
N LEU A 3 3.05 -6.05 32.72
CA LEU A 3 2.49 -4.97 31.87
C LEU A 3 3.55 -3.91 31.53
N LEU A 4 4.39 -3.57 32.52
CA LEU A 4 5.53 -2.67 32.33
C LEU A 4 6.48 -3.17 31.24
N GLY A 5 6.76 -4.48 31.20
CA GLY A 5 7.59 -5.10 30.17
C GLY A 5 6.97 -5.01 28.77
N ILE A 6 5.65 -5.17 28.63
CA ILE A 6 4.94 -5.02 27.36
C ILE A 6 4.99 -3.56 26.89
N CYS A 7 4.71 -2.60 27.80
CA CYS A 7 4.81 -1.18 27.48
C CYS A 7 6.23 -0.78 27.07
N LEU A 8 7.24 -1.25 27.81
CA LEU A 8 8.65 -0.99 27.50
C LEU A 8 9.03 -1.57 26.14
N PHE A 9 8.63 -2.82 25.86
CA PHE A 9 8.84 -3.45 24.56
C PHE A 9 8.26 -2.59 23.44
N VAL A 10 6.98 -2.20 23.55
CA VAL A 10 6.29 -1.39 22.55
C VAL A 10 7.01 -0.06 22.30
N VAL A 11 7.40 0.64 23.36
CA VAL A 11 8.10 1.93 23.26
C VAL A 11 9.46 1.75 22.59
N VAL A 12 10.29 0.86 23.10
CA VAL A 12 11.65 0.62 22.58
C VAL A 12 11.61 0.14 21.14
N PHE A 13 10.70 -0.80 20.82
CA PHE A 13 10.53 -1.31 19.46
C PHE A 13 10.06 -0.22 18.50
N THR A 14 9.09 0.61 18.91
CA THR A 14 8.60 1.71 18.08
C THR A 14 9.69 2.74 17.79
N ILE A 15 10.48 3.10 18.80
CA ILE A 15 11.65 3.98 18.63
C ILE A 15 12.65 3.33 17.67
N GLY A 16 12.98 2.05 17.89
CA GLY A 16 13.88 1.29 17.03
C GLY A 16 13.47 1.33 15.55
N ILE A 17 12.21 0.98 15.24
CA ILE A 17 11.68 1.02 13.86
C ILE A 17 11.65 2.44 13.30
N THR A 18 11.35 3.46 14.13
CA THR A 18 11.31 4.86 13.70
C THR A 18 12.69 5.34 13.23
N LEU A 19 13.76 4.88 13.88
CA LEU A 19 15.14 5.25 13.56
C LEU A 19 15.70 4.53 12.32
N ILE A 20 15.05 3.48 11.81
CA ILE A 20 15.51 2.78 10.61
C ILE A 20 15.32 3.66 9.37
N GLY A 21 16.37 3.82 8.57
CA GLY A 21 16.35 4.64 7.35
C GLY A 21 15.44 4.11 6.23
N LYS A 22 15.26 2.79 6.14
CA LYS A 22 14.37 2.14 5.16
C LYS A 22 13.18 1.50 5.87
N LYS A 23 11.97 1.97 5.60
CA LYS A 23 10.75 1.52 6.26
C LYS A 23 9.82 0.78 5.29
N PHE A 24 9.27 -0.32 5.77
CA PHE A 24 8.13 -1.02 5.18
C PHE A 24 7.07 -1.18 6.27
N ASP A 25 5.81 -1.12 5.87
CA ASP A 25 4.61 -1.38 6.68
C ASP A 25 4.74 -2.62 7.58
N ARG A 26 5.22 -3.75 7.04
CA ARG A 26 5.35 -5.02 7.78
C ARG A 26 6.36 -4.99 8.94
N TYR A 27 7.26 -4.02 9.00
CA TYR A 27 8.26 -3.97 10.07
C TYR A 27 7.64 -3.69 11.44
N PHE A 28 6.42 -3.17 11.46
CA PHE A 28 5.69 -2.91 12.70
C PHE A 28 4.86 -4.11 13.18
N LEU A 29 4.77 -5.20 12.41
CA LEU A 29 3.94 -6.37 12.73
C LEU A 29 4.16 -6.93 14.16
N PRO A 30 5.41 -7.07 14.65
CA PRO A 30 5.64 -7.60 16.00
C PRO A 30 5.07 -6.73 17.13
N ALA A 31 4.83 -5.45 16.88
CA ALA A 31 4.30 -4.53 17.90
C ALA A 31 2.78 -4.63 18.07
N TYR A 32 2.03 -5.10 17.06
CA TYR A 32 0.56 -5.08 17.10
C TYR A 32 -0.01 -5.90 18.25
N ALA A 33 0.41 -7.15 18.42
CA ALA A 33 -0.12 -7.99 19.52
C ALA A 33 0.13 -7.39 20.92
N PRO A 34 1.34 -6.88 21.23
CA PRO A 34 1.59 -6.09 22.45
C PRO A 34 0.69 -4.85 22.59
N PHE A 35 0.47 -4.09 21.51
CA PHE A 35 -0.44 -2.95 21.51
C PHE A 35 -1.88 -3.38 21.81
N ASP A 36 -2.36 -4.47 21.23
CA ASP A 36 -3.72 -4.99 21.44
C ASP A 36 -3.95 -5.39 22.90
N ILE A 37 -2.94 -6.01 23.54
CA ILE A 37 -3.00 -6.35 24.97
C ILE A 37 -3.10 -5.08 25.82
N ILE A 38 -2.27 -4.07 25.56
CA ILE A 38 -2.31 -2.79 26.28
C ILE A 38 -3.66 -2.10 26.07
N ALA A 39 -4.17 -2.08 24.84
CA ALA A 39 -5.46 -1.49 24.51
C ALA A 39 -6.61 -2.21 25.23
N ALA A 40 -6.63 -3.53 25.24
CA ALA A 40 -7.64 -4.33 25.94
C ALA A 40 -7.64 -4.05 27.44
N LEU A 41 -6.45 -3.99 28.08
CA LEU A 41 -6.33 -3.62 29.48
C LEU A 41 -6.82 -2.19 29.76
N GLY A 42 -6.53 -1.25 28.85
CA GLY A 42 -7.04 0.12 28.91
C GLY A 42 -8.57 0.19 28.87
N TRP A 43 -9.20 -0.59 27.98
CA TRP A 43 -10.67 -0.70 27.91
C TRP A 43 -11.27 -1.29 29.18
N VAL A 44 -10.68 -2.36 29.73
CA VAL A 44 -11.14 -2.97 30.98
C VAL A 44 -11.02 -1.99 32.15
N ALA A 45 -9.88 -1.29 32.26
CA ALA A 45 -9.66 -0.27 33.28
C ALA A 45 -10.67 0.88 33.16
N LEU A 46 -10.92 1.36 31.95
CA LEU A 46 -11.90 2.41 31.67
C LEU A 46 -13.32 1.99 32.09
N VAL A 47 -13.76 0.78 31.71
CA VAL A 47 -15.08 0.26 32.09
C VAL A 47 -15.21 0.13 33.61
N ASN A 48 -14.18 -0.39 34.28
CA ASN A 48 -14.17 -0.52 35.74
C ASN A 48 -14.20 0.84 36.44
N TRP A 49 -13.50 1.84 35.91
CA TRP A 49 -13.53 3.21 36.42
C TRP A 49 -14.91 3.86 36.26
N ILE A 50 -15.55 3.69 35.10
CA ILE A 50 -16.91 4.17 34.82
C ILE A 50 -17.92 3.50 35.75
N ARG A 51 -17.84 2.18 35.95
CA ARG A 51 -18.77 1.42 36.82
C ARG A 51 -18.75 1.88 38.28
N LYS A 52 -17.60 2.33 38.77
CA LYS A 52 -17.45 2.85 40.15
C LYS A 52 -18.07 4.24 40.34
N ARG A 53 -18.47 4.93 39.26
CA ARG A 53 -19.06 6.28 39.32
C ARG A 53 -20.58 6.23 39.21
N LYS A 54 -21.25 7.03 40.05
CA LYS A 54 -22.68 7.31 39.89
C LYS A 54 -22.88 8.32 38.75
N LEU A 55 -22.99 7.80 37.53
CA LEU A 55 -23.20 8.63 36.34
C LEU A 55 -24.67 9.06 36.21
N THR A 56 -24.87 10.35 35.92
CA THR A 56 -26.19 10.89 35.55
C THR A 56 -26.66 10.31 34.22
N ARG A 57 -27.96 10.42 33.92
CA ARG A 57 -28.54 9.95 32.64
C ARG A 57 -27.85 10.59 31.42
N LEU A 58 -27.58 11.89 31.48
CA LEU A 58 -26.86 12.62 30.43
C LEU A 58 -25.44 12.06 30.23
N ALA A 59 -24.70 11.78 31.32
CA ALA A 59 -23.36 11.21 31.22
C ALA A 59 -23.34 9.81 30.61
N LYS A 60 -24.36 8.98 30.87
CA LYS A 60 -24.52 7.66 30.22
C LYS A 60 -24.75 7.77 28.72
N ILE A 61 -25.61 8.72 28.30
CA ILE A 61 -25.86 8.99 26.88
C ILE A 61 -24.57 9.49 26.22
N GLY A 62 -23.88 10.44 26.84
CA GLY A 62 -22.58 10.94 26.35
C GLY A 62 -21.54 9.83 26.18
N ALA A 63 -21.44 8.90 27.15
CA ALA A 63 -20.55 7.75 27.05
C ALA A 63 -20.92 6.80 25.91
N LEU A 64 -22.21 6.56 25.67
CA LEU A 64 -22.67 5.76 24.55
C LEU A 64 -22.35 6.43 23.20
N VAL A 65 -22.63 7.72 23.07
CA VAL A 65 -22.30 8.50 21.86
C VAL A 65 -20.79 8.46 21.60
N PHE A 66 -19.98 8.66 22.64
CA PHE A 66 -18.52 8.57 22.54
C PHE A 66 -18.06 7.19 22.08
N LEU A 67 -18.66 6.11 22.60
CA LEU A 67 -18.35 4.75 22.18
C LEU A 67 -18.72 4.52 20.70
N VAL A 68 -19.89 4.99 20.27
CA VAL A 68 -20.32 4.92 18.87
C VAL A 68 -19.37 5.67 17.96
N ILE A 69 -18.92 6.87 18.36
CA ILE A 69 -17.94 7.67 17.60
C ILE A 69 -16.61 6.91 17.49
N ILE A 70 -16.11 6.32 18.60
CA ILE A 70 -14.87 5.54 18.57
C ILE A 70 -15.01 4.35 17.62
N ILE A 71 -16.05 3.54 17.76
CA ILE A 71 -16.26 2.36 16.92
C ILE A 71 -16.42 2.79 15.46
N GLY A 72 -17.22 3.82 15.21
CA GLY A 72 -17.41 4.40 13.88
C GLY A 72 -16.10 4.90 13.26
N SER A 73 -15.22 5.52 14.05
CA SER A 73 -13.91 6.00 13.56
C SER A 73 -12.93 4.87 13.21
N GLN A 74 -13.14 3.66 13.73
CA GLN A 74 -12.34 2.48 13.37
C GLN A 74 -12.92 1.74 12.17
N ILE A 75 -14.25 1.66 12.06
CA ILE A 75 -14.94 0.96 10.97
C ILE A 75 -14.92 1.79 9.67
N LEU A 76 -15.16 3.09 9.76
CA LEU A 76 -15.31 3.95 8.58
C LEU A 76 -14.10 3.90 7.65
N PRO A 77 -12.83 3.98 8.13
CA PRO A 77 -11.69 3.86 7.25
C PRO A 77 -11.56 2.49 6.58
N ALA A 78 -11.93 1.40 7.27
CA ALA A 78 -11.93 0.07 6.69
C ALA A 78 -12.94 -0.02 5.53
N ILE A 79 -14.13 0.56 5.70
CA ILE A 79 -15.14 0.63 4.62
C ILE A 79 -14.64 1.51 3.47
N GLN A 80 -14.11 2.69 3.76
CA GLN A 80 -13.64 3.64 2.74
C GLN A 80 -12.47 3.10 1.92
N THR A 81 -11.68 2.20 2.48
CA THR A 81 -10.51 1.64 1.82
C THR A 81 -10.81 0.30 1.15
N PHE A 82 -12.00 -0.28 1.32
CA PHE A 82 -12.41 -1.47 0.59
C PHE A 82 -12.33 -1.26 -0.94
N PRO A 83 -11.82 -2.23 -1.71
CA PRO A 83 -11.27 -3.53 -1.32
C PRO A 83 -9.77 -3.51 -1.00
N TYR A 84 -9.10 -2.35 -1.04
CA TYR A 84 -7.67 -2.18 -0.82
C TYR A 84 -7.36 -1.56 0.55
N TYR A 85 -7.16 -2.41 1.57
CA TYR A 85 -6.90 -1.96 2.94
C TYR A 85 -5.47 -1.46 3.19
N PHE A 86 -4.48 -1.96 2.46
CA PHE A 86 -3.06 -1.56 2.60
C PHE A 86 -2.82 -0.06 2.32
N PRO A 87 -3.50 0.57 1.35
CA PRO A 87 -3.47 2.02 1.13
C PRO A 87 -4.08 2.89 2.25
N TYR A 88 -4.50 2.32 3.39
CA TYR A 88 -4.93 3.13 4.54
C TYR A 88 -3.74 3.73 5.27
N TYR A 89 -3.75 5.06 5.42
CA TYR A 89 -2.76 5.80 6.20
C TYR A 89 -3.43 6.79 7.14
N ASN A 90 -2.96 6.87 8.38
CA ASN A 90 -3.56 7.72 9.41
C ASN A 90 -3.63 9.20 8.96
N PRO A 91 -4.84 9.79 8.84
CA PRO A 91 -5.01 11.18 8.42
C PRO A 91 -4.29 12.19 9.34
N LEU A 92 -4.19 11.89 10.65
CA LEU A 92 -3.50 12.74 11.62
C LEU A 92 -1.99 12.81 11.36
N MET A 93 -1.43 11.82 10.68
CA MET A 93 -0.02 11.76 10.28
C MET A 93 0.20 12.29 8.85
N GLY A 94 -0.83 12.88 8.23
CA GLY A 94 -0.82 13.38 6.86
C GLY A 94 -1.32 12.39 5.81
N GLY A 95 -1.78 11.20 6.23
CA GLY A 95 -2.45 10.21 5.40
C GLY A 95 -1.70 9.82 4.13
N THR A 96 -2.46 9.48 3.10
CA THR A 96 -1.97 8.98 1.82
C THR A 96 -0.99 9.94 1.12
N LYS A 97 -1.13 11.25 1.30
CA LYS A 97 -0.25 12.25 0.68
C LYS A 97 1.18 12.20 1.22
N LYS A 98 1.37 11.87 2.51
CA LYS A 98 2.70 11.81 3.14
C LYS A 98 3.34 10.42 3.11
N ALA A 99 2.55 9.36 3.00
CA ALA A 99 3.04 7.99 3.04
C ALA A 99 4.21 7.69 2.08
N PRO A 100 4.19 8.11 0.80
CA PRO A 100 5.29 7.84 -0.14
C PRO A 100 6.63 8.48 0.24
N GLY A 101 6.61 9.52 1.09
CA GLY A 101 7.81 10.25 1.51
C GLY A 101 8.49 9.68 2.75
N VAL A 102 7.83 8.78 3.49
CA VAL A 102 8.33 8.24 4.77
C VAL A 102 8.53 6.73 4.76
N MET A 103 7.95 6.03 3.78
CA MET A 103 8.13 4.59 3.58
C MET A 103 7.94 4.19 2.12
N LEU A 104 8.38 2.98 1.81
CA LEU A 104 8.10 2.36 0.52
C LEU A 104 6.68 1.82 0.50
N ILE A 105 5.99 2.10 -0.59
CA ILE A 105 4.62 1.65 -0.85
C ILE A 105 4.61 0.70 -2.05
N GLY A 106 3.53 -0.06 -2.15
CA GLY A 106 3.24 -0.88 -3.30
C GLY A 106 3.60 -2.34 -3.11
N TRP A 107 2.59 -3.12 -2.79
CA TRP A 107 2.55 -4.57 -2.66
C TRP A 107 1.81 -5.28 -3.80
N GLY A 108 1.28 -4.53 -4.75
CA GLY A 108 0.55 -5.01 -5.92
C GLY A 108 -0.84 -4.40 -6.08
N GLU A 109 -1.20 -3.45 -5.20
CA GLU A 109 -2.45 -2.71 -5.27
C GLU A 109 -2.60 -2.04 -6.64
N GLY A 110 -3.76 -2.25 -7.29
CA GLY A 110 -4.03 -1.66 -8.59
C GLY A 110 -3.40 -2.39 -9.78
N LEU A 111 -2.52 -3.37 -9.58
CA LEU A 111 -2.05 -4.21 -10.69
C LEU A 111 -3.18 -5.09 -11.27
N ASP A 112 -4.17 -5.44 -10.45
CA ASP A 112 -5.38 -6.09 -10.93
C ASP A 112 -6.23 -5.16 -11.81
N GLN A 113 -6.32 -3.87 -11.45
CA GLN A 113 -7.00 -2.86 -12.28
C GLN A 113 -6.24 -2.63 -13.59
N ALA A 114 -4.90 -2.58 -13.54
CA ALA A 114 -4.08 -2.47 -14.73
C ALA A 114 -4.27 -3.66 -15.68
N ALA A 115 -4.32 -4.88 -15.13
CA ALA A 115 -4.61 -6.08 -15.90
C ALA A 115 -6.01 -6.04 -16.54
N ARG A 116 -7.05 -5.64 -15.78
CA ARG A 116 -8.42 -5.49 -16.31
C ARG A 116 -8.51 -4.45 -17.41
N TYR A 117 -7.88 -3.29 -17.23
CA TYR A 117 -7.80 -2.25 -18.26
C TYR A 117 -7.17 -2.79 -19.56
N LEU A 118 -6.08 -3.55 -19.47
CA LEU A 118 -5.44 -4.13 -20.65
C LEU A 118 -6.23 -5.28 -21.27
N ASN A 119 -7.05 -5.98 -20.48
CA ASN A 119 -7.96 -7.01 -20.99
C ASN A 119 -9.12 -6.42 -21.83
N GLU A 120 -9.40 -5.13 -21.73
CA GLU A 120 -10.40 -4.43 -22.56
C GLU A 120 -9.87 -4.07 -23.96
N LYS A 121 -8.56 -4.24 -24.20
CA LYS A 121 -7.97 -4.00 -25.51
C LYS A 121 -8.37 -5.08 -26.51
N GLU A 122 -8.43 -4.70 -27.77
CA GLU A 122 -8.56 -5.66 -28.87
C GLU A 122 -7.41 -6.66 -28.81
N ASN A 123 -7.73 -7.94 -29.01
CA ASN A 123 -6.77 -9.03 -29.04
C ASN A 123 -5.93 -9.17 -27.75
N ALA A 124 -6.52 -8.88 -26.58
CA ALA A 124 -5.83 -8.91 -25.28
C ALA A 124 -5.07 -10.22 -24.98
N GLU A 125 -5.56 -11.36 -25.47
CA GLU A 125 -4.94 -12.67 -25.29
C GLU A 125 -3.57 -12.80 -25.98
N ASN A 126 -3.32 -12.01 -27.02
CA ASN A 126 -2.06 -11.99 -27.75
C ASN A 126 -1.14 -10.82 -27.35
N LEU A 127 -1.58 -9.95 -26.42
CA LEU A 127 -0.75 -8.84 -25.97
C LEU A 127 0.42 -9.33 -25.10
N HIS A 128 1.61 -8.82 -25.40
CA HIS A 128 2.78 -8.96 -24.56
C HIS A 128 2.93 -7.73 -23.67
N VAL A 129 2.87 -7.93 -22.35
CA VAL A 129 2.92 -6.83 -21.39
C VAL A 129 4.07 -7.04 -20.41
N THR A 130 4.99 -6.09 -20.36
CA THR A 130 6.00 -6.08 -19.29
C THR A 130 5.43 -5.39 -18.06
N SER A 131 5.43 -6.07 -16.91
CA SER A 131 4.82 -5.56 -15.68
C SER A 131 5.70 -5.84 -14.46
N TRP A 132 5.71 -4.89 -13.51
CA TRP A 132 6.23 -5.15 -12.18
C TRP A 132 5.34 -6.15 -11.44
N TYR A 133 5.92 -7.06 -10.68
CA TYR A 133 5.19 -8.21 -10.10
C TYR A 133 4.40 -9.01 -11.15
N SER A 134 4.95 -9.16 -12.36
CA SER A 134 4.34 -9.98 -13.41
C SER A 134 4.01 -11.39 -12.92
N LEU A 135 4.90 -12.07 -12.19
CA LEU A 135 4.68 -13.41 -11.63
C LEU A 135 3.72 -13.43 -10.42
N GLY A 136 3.11 -12.29 -10.06
CA GLY A 136 2.19 -12.15 -8.95
C GLY A 136 0.81 -11.68 -9.41
N VAL A 137 0.31 -10.62 -8.76
CA VAL A 137 -1.06 -10.11 -8.95
C VAL A 137 -1.39 -9.82 -10.41
N PHE A 138 -0.46 -9.24 -11.18
CA PHE A 138 -0.74 -8.84 -12.56
C PHE A 138 -1.07 -10.05 -13.47
N SER A 139 -0.21 -11.09 -13.52
CA SER A 139 -0.46 -12.26 -14.38
C SER A 139 -1.70 -13.03 -14.00
N TYR A 140 -2.08 -13.03 -12.72
CA TYR A 140 -3.29 -13.71 -12.26
C TYR A 140 -4.56 -13.15 -12.91
N PHE A 141 -4.62 -11.82 -13.13
CA PHE A 141 -5.78 -11.15 -13.71
C PHE A 141 -5.65 -10.87 -15.21
N PHE A 142 -4.45 -10.89 -15.77
CA PHE A 142 -4.20 -10.56 -17.17
C PHE A 142 -4.35 -11.79 -18.07
N LYS A 143 -5.09 -11.65 -19.18
CA LYS A 143 -5.37 -12.76 -20.10
C LYS A 143 -4.22 -13.06 -21.07
N GLY A 144 -3.44 -12.05 -21.42
CA GLY A 144 -2.34 -12.17 -22.36
C GLY A 144 -1.04 -12.64 -21.74
N HIS A 145 0.07 -12.30 -22.38
CA HIS A 145 1.40 -12.75 -22.00
C HIS A 145 2.13 -11.68 -21.16
N SER A 146 2.17 -11.87 -19.84
CA SER A 146 2.96 -11.00 -18.97
C SER A 146 4.43 -11.40 -18.94
N ARG A 147 5.34 -10.43 -18.95
CA ARG A 147 6.79 -10.62 -18.73
C ARG A 147 7.26 -9.83 -17.53
N ASN A 148 8.25 -10.36 -16.82
CA ASN A 148 8.77 -9.71 -15.62
C ASN A 148 9.72 -8.59 -15.96
N LEU A 149 9.46 -7.42 -15.37
CA LEU A 149 10.46 -6.39 -15.27
C LEU A 149 11.37 -6.71 -14.08
N HIS A 150 12.53 -7.29 -14.36
CA HIS A 150 13.43 -7.79 -13.31
C HIS A 150 13.92 -6.65 -12.39
N PRO A 151 14.04 -6.94 -11.07
CA PRO A 151 14.52 -5.99 -10.07
C PRO A 151 16.07 -5.82 -10.10
N GLY A 152 16.73 -6.04 -11.24
CA GLY A 152 18.18 -5.92 -11.39
C GLY A 152 18.65 -4.47 -11.41
N THR A 153 19.87 -4.22 -10.92
CA THR A 153 20.49 -2.87 -10.89
C THR A 153 20.70 -2.27 -12.27
N THR A 154 20.84 -3.15 -13.25
CA THR A 154 20.91 -2.84 -14.67
C THR A 154 19.89 -3.71 -15.40
N ILE A 155 19.32 -3.15 -16.47
CA ILE A 155 18.62 -3.93 -17.48
C ILE A 155 19.68 -4.31 -18.50
N ASN A 156 19.93 -5.61 -18.67
CA ASN A 156 20.87 -6.05 -19.71
C ASN A 156 20.25 -5.88 -21.12
N THR A 157 21.06 -5.99 -22.17
CA THR A 157 20.60 -5.78 -23.55
C THR A 157 19.41 -6.65 -23.94
N ASN A 158 19.34 -7.89 -23.44
CA ASN A 158 18.25 -8.81 -23.75
C ASN A 158 16.95 -8.43 -23.01
N GLU A 159 17.06 -8.01 -21.76
CA GLU A 159 15.94 -7.52 -20.97
C GLU A 159 15.38 -6.21 -21.56
N TRP A 160 16.24 -5.32 -22.07
CA TRP A 160 15.82 -4.09 -22.73
C TRP A 160 15.12 -4.38 -24.07
N LYS A 161 15.66 -5.32 -24.87
CA LYS A 161 14.97 -5.82 -26.07
C LYS A 161 13.62 -6.46 -25.72
N SER A 162 13.55 -7.20 -24.61
CA SER A 162 12.29 -7.80 -24.15
C SER A 162 11.27 -6.74 -23.73
N PHE A 163 11.71 -5.70 -23.03
CA PHE A 163 10.88 -4.54 -22.70
C PHE A 163 10.36 -3.85 -23.97
N ASN A 164 11.25 -3.48 -24.90
CA ASN A 164 10.89 -2.80 -26.15
C ASN A 164 10.05 -3.65 -27.12
N SER A 165 10.06 -4.98 -26.98
CA SER A 165 9.22 -5.89 -27.79
C SER A 165 7.87 -6.17 -27.16
N SER A 166 7.55 -5.58 -26.01
CA SER A 166 6.22 -5.66 -25.42
C SER A 166 5.31 -4.60 -26.05
N ASP A 167 4.01 -4.86 -26.12
CA ASP A 167 3.02 -3.89 -26.60
C ASP A 167 2.75 -2.81 -25.54
N TYR A 168 2.79 -3.20 -24.26
CA TYR A 168 2.59 -2.30 -23.13
C TYR A 168 3.61 -2.55 -22.00
N ALA A 169 3.86 -1.47 -21.24
CA ALA A 169 4.57 -1.51 -19.97
C ALA A 169 3.65 -1.04 -18.84
N VAL A 170 3.54 -1.86 -17.78
CA VAL A 170 2.91 -1.47 -16.51
C VAL A 170 4.02 -1.17 -15.52
N ILE A 171 4.23 0.12 -15.30
CA ILE A 171 5.24 0.61 -14.36
C ILE A 171 4.53 0.95 -13.05
N TYR A 172 5.13 0.54 -11.94
CA TYR A 172 4.52 0.53 -10.62
C TYR A 172 5.24 1.48 -9.66
N VAL A 173 4.53 1.93 -8.62
CA VAL A 173 4.98 2.97 -7.68
C VAL A 173 6.33 2.69 -7.03
N TYR A 174 6.59 1.41 -6.78
CA TYR A 174 7.86 0.93 -6.28
C TYR A 174 9.07 1.39 -7.11
N GLN A 175 8.93 1.45 -8.44
CA GLN A 175 10.03 1.77 -9.35
C GLN A 175 10.37 3.26 -9.34
N TRP A 176 9.40 4.16 -9.48
CA TRP A 176 9.70 5.60 -9.47
C TRP A 176 10.02 6.14 -8.06
N GLN A 177 9.46 5.56 -7.00
CA GLN A 177 9.87 5.89 -5.63
C GLN A 177 11.34 5.58 -5.39
N ARG A 178 11.82 4.46 -5.93
CA ARG A 178 13.23 4.03 -5.79
C ARG A 178 14.14 4.60 -6.87
N LYS A 179 13.58 5.31 -7.84
CA LYS A 179 14.28 5.74 -9.06
C LYS A 179 15.00 4.56 -9.73
N PHE A 180 14.29 3.44 -9.89
CA PHE A 180 14.89 2.16 -10.21
C PHE A 180 13.99 1.22 -11.03
N PRO A 181 14.54 0.51 -12.04
CA PRO A 181 15.86 0.71 -12.63
C PRO A 181 15.92 1.99 -13.48
N LYS A 182 17.12 2.56 -13.70
CA LYS A 182 17.28 3.85 -14.40
C LYS A 182 16.58 3.91 -15.78
N PRO A 183 16.68 2.91 -16.66
CA PRO A 183 16.01 2.97 -17.97
C PRO A 183 14.48 3.09 -17.87
N VAL A 184 13.87 2.51 -16.83
CA VAL A 184 12.43 2.59 -16.58
C VAL A 184 12.06 4.00 -16.13
N VAL A 185 12.88 4.63 -15.28
CA VAL A 185 12.68 6.03 -14.86
C VAL A 185 12.82 6.98 -16.04
N ASP A 186 13.84 6.78 -16.87
CA ASP A 186 14.08 7.59 -18.07
C ASP A 186 12.88 7.44 -19.04
N TYR A 187 12.36 6.21 -19.20
CA TYR A 187 11.15 5.95 -19.98
C TYR A 187 9.93 6.71 -19.44
N ILE A 188 9.64 6.64 -18.14
CA ILE A 188 8.54 7.39 -17.50
C ILE A 188 8.68 8.90 -17.69
N THR A 189 9.91 9.42 -17.67
CA THR A 189 10.18 10.86 -17.75
C THR A 189 9.94 11.40 -19.16
N ASN A 190 10.18 10.57 -20.17
CA ASN A 190 10.12 10.96 -21.58
C ASN A 190 8.80 10.58 -22.28
N HIS A 191 7.90 9.86 -21.61
CA HIS A 191 6.64 9.39 -22.19
C HIS A 191 5.46 9.73 -21.31
N THR A 192 4.31 10.01 -21.92
CA THR A 192 3.04 10.16 -21.21
C THR A 192 2.38 8.80 -21.03
N PRO A 193 1.92 8.44 -19.82
CA PRO A 193 1.17 7.22 -19.63
C PRO A 193 -0.15 7.29 -20.42
N GLU A 194 -0.55 6.17 -21.01
CA GLU A 194 -1.87 6.02 -21.62
C GLU A 194 -2.96 5.99 -20.54
N HIS A 195 -2.67 5.34 -19.41
CA HIS A 195 -3.59 5.25 -18.29
C HIS A 195 -2.85 5.22 -16.96
N THR A 196 -3.48 5.72 -15.90
CA THR A 196 -2.92 5.73 -14.54
C THR A 196 -3.94 5.18 -13.54
N ILE A 197 -3.47 4.33 -12.63
CA ILE A 197 -4.29 3.69 -11.61
C ILE A 197 -4.12 4.42 -10.30
N TRP A 198 -5.23 4.93 -9.76
CA TRP A 198 -5.29 5.68 -8.50
C TRP A 198 -6.14 4.93 -7.48
N ILE A 199 -5.60 4.77 -6.26
CA ILE A 199 -6.30 4.15 -5.14
C ILE A 199 -6.17 5.10 -3.95
N ASN A 200 -7.30 5.46 -3.34
CA ASN A 200 -7.37 6.32 -2.14
C ASN A 200 -6.56 7.63 -2.25
N GLY A 201 -6.53 8.23 -3.45
CA GLY A 201 -5.84 9.49 -3.72
C GLY A 201 -4.33 9.36 -3.96
N MET A 202 -3.83 8.15 -4.21
CA MET A 202 -2.44 7.87 -4.56
C MET A 202 -2.34 7.10 -5.86
N GLU A 203 -1.37 7.47 -6.69
CA GLU A 203 -1.04 6.77 -7.92
C GLU A 203 -0.20 5.53 -7.62
N TYR A 204 -0.67 4.37 -8.07
CA TYR A 204 -0.02 3.07 -7.85
C TYR A 204 0.62 2.52 -9.12
N ALA A 205 -0.03 2.66 -10.28
CA ALA A 205 0.49 2.11 -11.53
C ALA A 205 0.28 3.08 -12.69
N ARG A 206 1.20 3.04 -13.65
CA ARG A 206 1.16 3.75 -14.93
C ARG A 206 1.26 2.74 -16.05
N ILE A 207 0.36 2.85 -17.02
CA ILE A 207 0.29 1.99 -18.19
C ILE A 207 0.76 2.79 -19.38
N PHE A 208 1.78 2.30 -20.06
CA PHE A 208 2.35 2.92 -21.25
C PHE A 208 2.19 1.97 -22.42
N LYS A 209 1.70 2.50 -23.54
CA LYS A 209 1.84 1.83 -24.83
C LYS A 209 3.29 2.00 -25.28
N ILE A 210 3.99 0.88 -25.52
CA ILE A 210 5.36 0.94 -26.02
C ILE A 210 5.26 1.22 -27.51
N GLN A 211 5.70 2.40 -27.91
CA GLN A 211 5.91 2.69 -29.31
C GLN A 211 7.26 2.08 -29.68
N ASN A 212 7.29 1.29 -30.74
CA ASN A 212 8.55 0.72 -31.26
C ASN A 212 9.56 1.87 -31.42
N VAL A 213 10.55 1.94 -30.51
CA VAL A 213 11.68 2.83 -30.68
C VAL A 213 12.47 2.25 -31.86
N PRO A 214 12.61 2.97 -33.00
CA PRO A 214 13.46 2.51 -34.07
C PRO A 214 14.87 2.26 -33.52
N GLN A 215 15.50 1.15 -33.94
CA GLN A 215 16.86 0.77 -33.55
C GLN A 215 17.88 1.85 -33.88
#